data_AF-A0A848H6H0-F1
#
_entry.id   AF-A0A848H6H0-F1
#
_cell.length_a   1.000
_cell.length_b   1.000
_cell.length_c   1.000
_cell.angle_alpha   90.00
_cell.angle_beta   90.00
_cell.angle_gamma   90.00
#
_symmetry.space_group_name_H-M   'P 1'
#
loop_
_entity.id
_entity.type
_entity.pdbx_description
1 polymer ?
#
loop_
_entity_poly.entity_id
_entity_poly.type
_entity_poly.pdbx_seq_one_letter_code
_entity_poly.pdbx_strand_id
1 'polypeptide(L)'
;MSRLQAEQQRLYEPGPRALVLSATTGWDRLGALWQGVQAGLALPAPAIAVSGSAGYQLWFSTAEPLAQARALEFLDALRQRYLADVPRDRVSMTIGPPLPPFEAAPDQWSAFVASDLAALFSDEPWLDIPPGAEAQAELLSRLKSMKTEDVERVLAAPAAPAANTQAPQQDPRSFLLAVMNDPAVAMHLRIEAAKALLAQQRQ
;
A
#
# COMPACT_ATOMS: atom_id res chain seq x y z
N MET A 1 23.43 11.17 -14.85
CA MET A 1 22.51 10.37 -14.04
C MET A 1 21.55 11.34 -13.36
N SER A 2 20.25 11.21 -13.63
CA SER A 2 19.24 12.11 -13.03
C SER A 2 19.02 11.80 -11.55
N ARG A 3 18.41 12.72 -10.80
CA ARG A 3 18.03 12.48 -9.40
C ARG A 3 17.11 11.26 -9.27
N LEU A 4 16.15 11.13 -10.19
CA LEU A 4 15.26 9.97 -10.24
C LEU A 4 16.04 8.65 -10.41
N GLN A 5 17.00 8.60 -11.34
CA GLN A 5 17.85 7.42 -11.53
C GLN A 5 18.65 7.08 -10.27
N ALA A 6 19.14 8.10 -9.54
CA ALA A 6 19.84 7.90 -8.28
C ALA A 6 18.95 7.27 -7.19
N GLU A 7 17.72 7.74 -7.04
CA GLU A 7 16.78 7.19 -6.06
C GLU A 7 16.31 5.79 -6.43
N GLN A 8 16.03 5.54 -7.72
CA GLN A 8 15.73 4.20 -8.22
C GLN A 8 16.90 3.24 -7.96
N GLN A 9 18.13 3.67 -8.21
CA GLN A 9 19.30 2.84 -7.94
C GLN A 9 19.49 2.58 -6.45
N ARG A 10 19.33 3.60 -5.61
CA ARG A 10 19.45 3.47 -4.14
C ARG A 10 18.48 2.41 -3.60
N LEU A 11 17.25 2.38 -4.10
CA LEU A 11 16.18 1.53 -3.59
C LEU A 11 16.12 0.15 -4.25
N TYR A 12 16.30 0.07 -5.57
CA TYR A 12 15.88 -1.11 -6.33
C TYR A 12 17.02 -1.79 -7.10
N GLU A 13 18.21 -1.20 -7.13
CA GLU A 13 19.40 -1.75 -7.81
C GLU A 13 20.62 -1.78 -6.86
N PRO A 14 21.70 -2.48 -7.22
CA PRO A 14 21.80 -3.49 -8.28
C PRO A 14 21.12 -4.81 -7.89
N GLY A 15 20.53 -5.49 -8.88
CA GLY A 15 19.87 -6.79 -8.72
C GLY A 15 18.46 -6.65 -8.12
N PRO A 16 17.63 -7.71 -8.10
CA PRO A 16 16.21 -7.56 -7.79
C PRO A 16 15.98 -7.29 -6.30
N ARG A 17 16.18 -6.04 -5.91
CA ARG A 17 15.85 -5.48 -4.59
C ARG A 17 14.43 -4.94 -4.55
N ALA A 18 13.75 -4.90 -5.70
CA ALA A 18 12.34 -4.57 -5.84
C ALA A 18 11.47 -5.83 -5.75
N LEU A 19 10.67 -5.91 -4.68
CA LEU A 19 9.60 -6.89 -4.56
C LEU A 19 8.26 -6.17 -4.74
N VAL A 20 7.44 -6.63 -5.67
CA VAL A 20 6.23 -5.90 -6.07
C VAL A 20 5.01 -6.78 -5.91
N LEU A 21 4.04 -6.28 -5.15
CA LEU A 21 2.69 -6.84 -5.07
C LEU A 21 1.78 -5.93 -5.88
N SER A 22 1.21 -6.45 -6.97
CA SER A 22 0.25 -5.71 -7.81
C SER A 22 -1.15 -6.22 -7.56
N ALA A 23 -2.15 -5.34 -7.57
CA ALA A 23 -3.53 -5.75 -7.51
C ALA A 23 -4.42 -4.96 -8.47
N THR A 24 -5.38 -5.65 -9.04
CA THR A 24 -6.40 -5.08 -9.95
C THR A 24 -7.68 -4.67 -9.22
N THR A 25 -7.59 -4.53 -7.90
CA THR A 25 -8.67 -4.08 -7.02
C THR A 25 -8.52 -2.60 -6.69
N GLY A 26 -9.60 -1.96 -6.23
CA GLY A 26 -9.54 -0.59 -5.71
C GLY A 26 -8.54 -0.42 -4.56
N TRP A 27 -8.16 0.85 -4.32
CA TRP A 27 -7.11 1.22 -3.37
C TRP A 27 -7.36 0.73 -1.93
N ASP A 28 -8.61 0.58 -1.48
CA ASP A 28 -8.95 0.27 -0.08
C ASP A 28 -8.17 -0.91 0.52
N ARG A 29 -8.08 -2.04 -0.20
CA ARG A 29 -7.39 -3.23 0.31
C ARG A 29 -5.86 -3.07 0.26
N LEU A 30 -5.34 -2.38 -0.75
CA LEU A 30 -3.90 -2.10 -0.85
C LEU A 30 -3.46 -1.02 0.15
N GLY A 31 -4.31 -0.04 0.42
CA GLY A 31 -4.12 0.96 1.47
C GLY A 31 -4.08 0.31 2.85
N ALA A 32 -4.98 -0.64 3.13
CA ALA A 32 -4.95 -1.43 4.36
C ALA A 32 -3.64 -2.25 4.49
N LEU A 33 -3.17 -2.87 3.41
CA LEU A 33 -1.87 -3.54 3.39
C LEU A 33 -0.73 -2.54 3.65
N TRP A 34 -0.71 -1.41 2.93
CA TRP A 34 0.31 -0.35 3.02
C TRP A 34 0.44 0.20 4.44
N GLN A 35 -0.68 0.43 5.13
CA GLN A 35 -0.70 0.83 6.54
C GLN A 35 -0.29 -0.34 7.45
N GLY A 36 -0.82 -1.53 7.19
CA GLY A 36 -0.61 -2.73 8.00
C GLY A 36 0.84 -3.18 8.06
N VAL A 37 1.60 -3.05 6.97
CA VAL A 37 3.03 -3.40 6.95
C VAL A 37 3.86 -2.46 7.82
N GLN A 38 3.49 -1.18 7.89
CA GLN A 38 4.18 -0.19 8.72
C GLN A 38 3.79 -0.33 10.19
N ALA A 39 2.49 -0.30 10.48
CA ALA A 39 1.99 -0.31 11.84
C ALA A 39 2.09 -1.70 12.51
N GLY A 40 1.76 -2.76 11.77
CA GLY A 40 1.68 -4.12 12.29
C GLY A 40 2.97 -4.92 12.15
N LEU A 41 3.75 -4.67 11.08
CA LEU A 41 5.00 -5.39 10.82
C LEU A 41 6.24 -4.51 11.00
N ALA A 42 6.11 -3.23 11.39
CA ALA A 42 7.23 -2.31 11.56
C ALA A 42 8.16 -2.25 10.33
N LEU A 43 7.64 -2.50 9.13
CA LEU A 43 8.39 -2.41 7.89
C LEU A 43 8.43 -0.96 7.40
N PRO A 44 9.46 -0.56 6.64
CA PRO A 44 9.43 0.68 5.88
C PRO A 44 8.20 0.77 4.98
N ALA A 45 7.70 1.99 4.76
CA ALA A 45 6.62 2.24 3.81
C ALA A 45 7.04 1.77 2.41
N PRO A 46 6.27 0.86 1.77
CA PRO A 46 6.51 0.54 0.37
C PRO A 46 6.11 1.73 -0.51
N ALA A 47 6.75 1.88 -1.67
CA ALA A 47 6.29 2.85 -2.66
C ALA A 47 4.93 2.41 -3.20
N ILE A 48 4.10 3.38 -3.57
CA ILE A 48 2.84 3.13 -4.27
C ILE A 48 3.07 3.53 -5.71
N ALA A 49 2.70 2.66 -6.65
CA ALA A 49 2.71 3.00 -8.06
C ALA A 49 1.42 2.60 -8.73
N VAL A 50 1.07 3.35 -9.76
CA VAL A 50 0.07 2.95 -10.75
C VAL A 50 0.80 2.27 -11.90
N SER A 51 0.33 1.10 -12.33
CA SER A 51 1.05 0.26 -13.30
C SER A 51 0.92 0.73 -14.75
N GLY A 52 0.07 1.72 -15.03
CA GLY A 52 -0.23 2.15 -16.39
C GLY A 52 -1.22 1.22 -17.12
N SER A 53 -1.76 0.20 -16.46
CA SER A 53 -2.67 -0.77 -17.10
C SER A 53 -3.60 -1.45 -16.09
N ALA A 54 -3.04 -2.36 -15.28
CA ALA A 54 -3.82 -3.36 -14.57
C ALA A 54 -4.33 -2.89 -13.19
N GLY A 55 -3.75 -1.84 -12.62
CA GLY A 55 -4.05 -1.40 -11.26
C GLY A 55 -2.83 -0.91 -10.48
N TYR A 56 -2.94 -1.01 -9.16
CA TYR A 56 -1.96 -0.50 -8.20
C TYR A 56 -0.86 -1.50 -7.91
N GLN A 57 0.28 -0.97 -7.48
CA GLN A 57 1.45 -1.73 -7.07
C GLN A 57 2.02 -1.19 -5.77
N LEU A 58 2.39 -2.11 -4.89
CA LEU A 58 3.18 -1.83 -3.70
C LEU A 58 4.60 -2.34 -3.89
N TRP A 59 5.56 -1.44 -3.85
CA TRP A 59 6.96 -1.68 -4.12
C TRP A 59 7.77 -1.70 -2.84
N PHE A 60 8.19 -2.88 -2.43
CA PHE A 60 9.08 -3.08 -1.30
C PHE A 60 10.53 -3.05 -1.78
N SER A 61 11.36 -2.23 -1.14
CA SER A 61 12.79 -2.16 -1.39
C SER A 61 13.52 -2.97 -0.33
N THR A 62 14.37 -3.93 -0.71
CA THR A 62 15.26 -4.64 0.21
C THR A 62 16.64 -4.00 0.23
N ALA A 63 17.33 -4.03 1.37
CA ALA A 63 18.70 -3.53 1.50
C ALA A 63 19.68 -4.38 0.69
N GLU A 64 19.42 -5.68 0.63
CA GLU A 64 20.23 -6.70 -0.05
C GLU A 64 19.35 -7.49 -1.03
N PRO A 65 19.89 -7.98 -2.16
CA PRO A 65 19.16 -8.88 -3.04
C PRO A 65 18.77 -10.17 -2.31
N LEU A 66 17.50 -10.56 -2.43
CA LEU A 66 17.01 -11.82 -1.87
C LEU A 66 17.02 -12.93 -2.91
N ALA A 67 17.16 -14.18 -2.45
CA ALA A 67 16.88 -15.33 -3.30
C ALA A 67 15.42 -15.30 -3.77
N GLN A 68 15.18 -15.67 -5.03
CA GLN A 68 13.85 -15.59 -5.64
C GLN A 68 12.77 -16.33 -4.82
N ALA A 69 13.10 -17.53 -4.30
CA ALA A 69 12.19 -18.29 -3.45
C ALA A 69 11.79 -17.52 -2.18
N ARG A 70 12.75 -16.90 -1.50
CA ARG A 70 12.50 -16.11 -0.29
C ARG A 70 11.67 -14.85 -0.56
N ALA A 71 11.96 -14.17 -1.66
CA ALA A 71 11.19 -13.02 -2.09
C ALA A 71 9.72 -13.38 -2.37
N LEU A 72 9.46 -14.51 -3.03
CA LEU A 72 8.10 -14.99 -3.28
C LEU A 72 7.39 -15.44 -2.01
N GLU A 73 8.08 -16.15 -1.11
CA GLU A 73 7.55 -16.53 0.21
C GLU A 73 7.11 -15.29 0.99
N PHE A 74 7.93 -14.23 0.98
CA PHE A 74 7.62 -12.97 1.67
C PHE A 74 6.38 -12.29 1.08
N LEU A 75 6.32 -12.16 -0.25
CA LEU A 75 5.16 -11.56 -0.92
C LEU A 75 3.88 -12.37 -0.68
N ASP A 76 3.97 -13.71 -0.70
CA ASP A 76 2.81 -14.56 -0.44
C ASP A 76 2.37 -14.50 1.03
N ALA A 77 3.30 -14.38 1.98
CA ALA A 77 2.97 -14.15 3.39
C ALA A 77 2.19 -12.84 3.58
N LEU A 78 2.61 -11.74 2.93
CA LEU A 78 1.87 -10.47 2.95
C LEU A 78 0.49 -10.60 2.30
N ARG A 79 0.40 -11.27 1.15
CA ARG A 79 -0.86 -11.54 0.45
C ARG A 79 -1.80 -12.36 1.32
N GLN A 80 -1.33 -13.43 1.95
CA GLN A 80 -2.14 -14.27 2.85
C GLN A 80 -2.62 -13.49 4.08
N ARG A 81 -1.79 -12.60 4.62
CA ARG A 81 -2.11 -11.86 5.84
C ARG A 81 -3.11 -10.72 5.63
N TYR A 82 -3.00 -9.98 4.52
CA TYR A 82 -3.78 -8.76 4.28
C TYR A 82 -4.79 -8.87 3.13
N LEU A 83 -4.59 -9.81 2.21
CA LEU A 83 -5.39 -9.99 1.00
C LEU A 83 -5.98 -11.41 0.90
N ALA A 84 -6.23 -12.06 2.04
CA ALA A 84 -6.85 -13.40 2.08
C ALA A 84 -8.21 -13.43 1.36
N ASP A 85 -8.98 -12.35 1.49
CA ASP A 85 -10.32 -12.21 0.89
C ASP A 85 -10.29 -11.82 -0.60
N VAL A 86 -9.12 -11.45 -1.13
CA VAL A 86 -8.98 -11.03 -2.52
C VAL A 86 -8.71 -12.26 -3.40
N PRO A 87 -9.47 -12.45 -4.49
CA PRO A 87 -9.21 -13.52 -5.45
C PRO A 87 -7.75 -13.54 -5.94
N ARG A 88 -7.13 -14.73 -5.99
CA ARG A 88 -5.71 -14.88 -6.35
C ARG A 88 -5.38 -14.36 -7.75
N ASP A 89 -6.33 -14.40 -8.69
CA ASP A 89 -6.19 -13.88 -10.04
C ASP A 89 -6.14 -12.34 -10.10
N ARG A 90 -6.60 -11.66 -9.05
CA ARG A 90 -6.53 -10.20 -8.92
C ARG A 90 -5.28 -9.68 -8.24
N VAL A 91 -4.39 -10.57 -7.79
CA VAL A 91 -3.13 -10.20 -7.14
C VAL A 91 -1.97 -10.91 -7.82
N SER A 92 -0.97 -10.15 -8.26
CA SER A 92 0.26 -10.71 -8.83
C SER A 92 1.47 -10.31 -7.99
N MET A 93 2.50 -11.16 -8.01
CA MET A 93 3.73 -10.99 -7.26
C MET A 93 4.90 -11.06 -8.24
N THR A 94 5.68 -9.99 -8.32
CA THR A 94 6.77 -9.87 -9.28
C THR A 94 8.04 -9.40 -8.58
N ILE A 95 9.18 -9.87 -9.07
CA ILE A 95 10.50 -9.55 -8.54
C ILE A 95 11.27 -8.82 -9.63
N GLY A 96 11.69 -7.58 -9.37
CA GLY A 96 12.36 -6.71 -10.35
C GLY A 96 11.57 -6.41 -11.64
N PRO A 97 10.27 -6.03 -11.58
CA PRO A 97 9.59 -5.53 -12.79
C PRO A 97 10.19 -4.21 -13.28
N PRO A 98 9.88 -3.77 -14.52
CA PRO A 98 10.32 -2.47 -15.04
C PRO A 98 9.95 -1.32 -14.10
N LEU A 99 10.93 -0.45 -13.81
CA LEU A 99 10.77 0.66 -12.87
C LEU A 99 9.96 1.81 -13.50
N PRO A 100 8.90 2.31 -12.85
CA PRO A 100 8.24 3.54 -13.25
C PRO A 100 9.19 4.75 -13.21
N PRO A 101 9.00 5.75 -14.10
CA PRO A 101 7.92 5.84 -15.06
C PRO A 101 8.25 5.24 -16.43
N PHE A 102 7.25 4.61 -17.04
CA PHE A 102 7.25 4.17 -18.44
C PHE A 102 5.82 4.18 -18.99
N GLU A 103 5.68 4.34 -20.30
CA GLU A 103 4.40 4.28 -20.99
C GLU A 103 4.01 2.82 -21.23
N ALA A 104 2.91 2.37 -20.60
CA ALA A 104 2.43 0.99 -20.71
C ALA A 104 1.50 0.80 -21.93
N ALA A 105 0.73 1.83 -22.26
CA ALA A 105 -0.08 1.97 -23.46
C ALA A 105 -0.15 3.46 -23.86
N PRO A 106 -0.61 3.82 -25.08
CA PRO A 106 -0.71 5.22 -25.49
C PRO A 106 -1.48 6.05 -24.46
N ASP A 107 -0.86 7.13 -23.98
CA ASP A 107 -1.40 8.02 -22.95
C ASP A 107 -1.69 7.31 -21.60
N GLN A 108 -1.06 6.17 -21.33
CA GLN A 108 -1.18 5.45 -20.06
C GLN A 108 0.20 5.23 -19.43
N TRP A 109 0.61 6.22 -18.63
CA TRP A 109 1.90 6.23 -17.97
C TRP A 109 1.84 5.57 -16.59
N SER A 110 2.80 4.70 -16.32
CA SER A 110 3.09 4.25 -14.96
C SER A 110 3.81 5.35 -14.17
N ALA A 111 3.53 5.43 -12.87
CA ALA A 111 4.13 6.43 -12.00
C ALA A 111 4.10 6.00 -10.54
N PHE A 112 5.10 6.43 -9.77
CA PHE A 112 4.98 6.46 -8.32
C PHE A 112 4.04 7.58 -7.89
N VAL A 113 3.19 7.29 -6.91
CA VAL A 113 2.19 8.21 -6.39
C VAL A 113 2.29 8.31 -4.86
N ALA A 114 1.90 9.45 -4.31
CA ALA A 114 1.79 9.63 -2.87
C ALA A 114 0.54 8.90 -2.34
N SER A 115 0.58 8.49 -1.07
CA SER A 115 -0.50 7.70 -0.44
C SER A 115 -1.82 8.46 -0.31
N ASP A 116 -1.77 9.79 -0.18
CA ASP A 116 -2.92 10.68 -0.14
C ASP A 116 -3.60 10.85 -1.50
N LEU A 117 -2.84 10.68 -2.59
CA LEU A 117 -3.35 10.74 -3.97
C LEU A 117 -3.74 9.38 -4.53
N ALA A 118 -3.35 8.28 -3.88
CA ALA A 118 -3.55 6.94 -4.41
C ALA A 118 -5.03 6.63 -4.73
N ALA A 119 -5.97 7.05 -3.88
CA ALA A 119 -7.41 6.80 -4.10
C ALA A 119 -7.96 7.40 -5.41
N LEU A 120 -7.33 8.45 -5.95
CA LEU A 120 -7.76 9.12 -7.18
C LEU A 120 -7.61 8.24 -8.42
N PHE A 121 -6.77 7.22 -8.36
CA PHE A 121 -6.42 6.35 -9.49
C PHE A 121 -7.22 5.03 -9.52
N SER A 122 -8.37 4.97 -8.84
CA SER A 122 -9.07 3.69 -8.59
C SER A 122 -9.72 3.14 -9.85
N ASP A 123 -10.22 4.03 -10.69
CA ASP A 123 -10.85 3.69 -11.97
C ASP A 123 -9.84 3.74 -13.13
N GLU A 124 -8.92 4.71 -13.08
CA GLU A 124 -7.88 4.95 -14.10
C GLU A 124 -6.49 4.87 -13.47
N PRO A 125 -5.90 3.66 -13.34
CA PRO A 125 -4.60 3.44 -12.71
C PRO A 125 -3.43 3.79 -13.65
N TRP A 126 -3.42 5.01 -14.17
CA TRP A 126 -2.36 5.58 -15.01
C TRP A 126 -2.34 7.12 -14.92
N LEU A 127 -1.32 7.74 -15.51
CA LEU A 127 -1.32 9.16 -15.83
C LEU A 127 -1.46 9.35 -17.34
N ASP A 128 -2.25 10.35 -17.75
CA ASP A 128 -2.40 10.71 -19.16
C ASP A 128 -1.17 11.42 -19.75
N ILE A 129 -0.27 11.89 -18.88
CA ILE A 129 0.96 12.61 -19.25
C ILE A 129 2.18 11.97 -18.58
N PRO A 130 3.38 12.09 -19.18
CA PRO A 130 4.60 11.60 -18.57
C PRO A 130 4.84 12.29 -17.22
N PRO A 131 5.06 11.54 -16.13
CA PRO A 131 5.28 12.12 -14.81
C PRO A 131 6.61 12.87 -14.74
N GLY A 132 6.61 14.00 -14.05
CA GLY A 132 7.81 14.82 -13.86
C GLY A 132 8.88 14.08 -13.05
N ALA A 133 10.09 13.98 -13.62
CA ALA A 133 11.19 13.21 -13.02
C ALA A 133 11.59 13.69 -11.61
N GLU A 134 11.57 14.99 -11.35
CA GLU A 134 11.87 15.55 -10.03
C GLU A 134 10.80 15.23 -8.98
N ALA A 135 9.52 15.25 -9.37
CA ALA A 135 8.43 14.88 -8.47
C ALA A 135 8.51 13.39 -8.11
N GLN A 136 8.81 12.53 -9.09
CA GLN A 136 9.05 11.10 -8.86
C GLN A 136 10.24 10.86 -7.93
N ALA A 137 11.36 11.59 -8.14
CA ALA A 137 12.53 11.50 -7.29
C ALA A 137 12.24 11.93 -5.84
N GLU A 138 11.47 13.00 -5.67
CA GLU A 138 11.07 13.49 -4.34
C GLU A 138 10.25 12.45 -3.57
N LEU A 139 9.30 11.76 -4.24
CA LEU A 139 8.54 10.67 -3.63
C LEU A 139 9.46 9.54 -3.16
N LEU A 140 10.38 9.09 -4.02
CA LEU A 140 11.30 7.98 -3.71
C LEU A 140 12.33 8.34 -2.63
N SER A 141 12.76 9.60 -2.56
CA SER A 141 13.78 10.06 -1.58
C SER A 141 13.36 9.84 -0.12
N ARG A 142 12.05 9.77 0.15
CA ARG A 142 11.48 9.56 1.50
C ARG A 142 11.45 8.08 1.91
N LEU A 143 11.62 7.18 0.95
CA LEU A 143 11.50 5.74 1.16
C LEU A 143 12.81 5.14 1.64
N LYS A 144 12.68 4.03 2.38
CA LYS A 144 13.78 3.27 2.96
C LYS A 144 13.70 1.82 2.53
N SER A 145 14.86 1.19 2.40
CA SER A 145 14.96 -0.25 2.19
C SER A 145 14.75 -1.01 3.51
N MET A 146 13.97 -2.08 3.46
CA MET A 146 13.84 -3.05 4.55
C MET A 146 15.07 -3.93 4.62
N LYS A 147 15.44 -4.38 5.82
CA LYS A 147 16.60 -5.26 5.97
C LYS A 147 16.21 -6.72 5.79
N THR A 148 17.18 -7.59 5.57
CA THR A 148 16.95 -9.03 5.45
C THR A 148 16.33 -9.61 6.74
N GLU A 149 16.68 -9.07 7.92
CA GLU A 149 16.09 -9.52 9.19
C GLU A 149 14.59 -9.17 9.30
N ASP A 150 14.15 -8.09 8.66
CA ASP A 150 12.73 -7.74 8.61
C ASP A 150 11.93 -8.78 7.84
N VAL A 151 12.49 -9.27 6.73
CA VAL A 151 11.89 -10.31 5.90
C VAL A 151 11.78 -11.62 6.69
N GLU A 152 12.89 -12.05 7.29
CA GLU A 152 12.94 -13.29 8.09
C GLU A 152 11.97 -13.23 9.28
N ARG A 153 11.85 -12.06 9.94
CA ARG A 153 10.89 -11.84 11.03
C ARG A 153 9.45 -11.99 10.56
N VAL A 154 9.11 -11.48 9.38
CA VAL A 154 7.75 -11.62 8.81
C VAL A 154 7.46 -13.08 8.44
N LEU A 155 8.44 -13.79 7.88
CA LEU A 155 8.31 -15.20 7.51
C LEU A 155 8.22 -16.14 8.72
N ALA A 156 8.92 -15.82 9.81
CA ALA A 156 8.91 -16.62 11.04
C ALA A 156 7.64 -16.38 11.89
N ALA A 157 6.96 -15.25 11.70
CA ALA A 157 5.72 -14.96 12.42
C ALA A 157 4.59 -15.86 11.90
N PRO A 158 3.81 -16.51 12.79
CA PRO A 158 2.63 -17.22 12.36
C PRO A 158 1.68 -16.26 11.64
N ALA A 159 1.02 -16.75 10.59
CA ALA A 159 -0.04 -16.04 9.89
C ALA A 159 -1.26 -15.91 10.82
N ALA A 160 -1.16 -15.07 11.84
CA ALA A 160 -2.34 -14.51 12.47
C ALA A 160 -3.03 -13.67 11.39
N PRO A 161 -4.33 -13.88 11.13
CA PRO A 161 -5.07 -12.95 10.30
C PRO A 161 -4.76 -11.57 10.87
N ALA A 162 -4.41 -10.62 10.00
CA ALA A 162 -4.46 -9.23 10.42
C ALA A 162 -5.90 -9.04 10.89
N ALA A 163 -6.14 -9.05 12.21
CA ALA A 163 -7.34 -8.48 12.77
C ALA A 163 -7.45 -7.15 12.04
N ASN A 164 -8.57 -6.90 11.36
CA ASN A 164 -8.83 -5.69 10.60
C ASN A 164 -8.62 -4.48 11.53
N THR A 165 -7.38 -4.08 11.77
CA THR A 165 -6.99 -2.77 12.24
C THR A 165 -6.96 -1.93 10.99
N GLN A 166 -8.16 -1.77 10.43
CA GLN A 166 -8.56 -0.51 9.85
C GLN A 166 -8.33 0.54 10.94
N ALA A 167 -7.11 1.08 11.02
CA ALA A 167 -6.94 2.37 11.64
C ALA A 167 -7.83 3.34 10.85
N PRO A 168 -8.64 4.17 11.52
CA PRO A 168 -9.85 4.72 10.94
C PRO A 168 -9.59 5.68 9.78
N GLN A 169 -9.81 5.22 8.56
CA GLN A 169 -10.66 6.02 7.67
C GLN A 169 -12.09 5.55 7.93
N GLN A 170 -12.55 5.73 9.18
CA GLN A 170 -13.88 5.31 9.58
C GLN A 170 -14.87 6.13 8.78
N ASP A 171 -15.72 5.44 8.02
CA ASP A 171 -17.07 5.88 7.80
C ASP A 171 -17.55 6.58 9.09
N PRO A 172 -17.81 7.90 9.06
CA PRO A 172 -18.16 8.67 10.25
C PRO A 172 -19.32 8.02 11.01
N ARG A 173 -20.23 7.36 10.31
CA ARG A 173 -21.35 6.65 10.91
C ARG A 173 -20.89 5.46 11.77
N SER A 174 -19.95 4.66 11.27
CA SER A 174 -19.41 3.49 11.98
C SER A 174 -18.62 3.90 13.24
N PHE A 175 -17.86 5.00 13.18
CA PHE A 175 -17.21 5.58 14.37
C PHE A 175 -18.22 6.01 15.42
N LEU A 176 -19.23 6.78 15.02
CA LEU A 176 -20.25 7.28 15.94
C LEU A 176 -21.07 6.13 16.56
N LEU A 177 -21.34 5.07 15.81
CA LEU A 177 -21.99 3.85 16.33
C LEU A 177 -21.12 3.13 17.36
N ALA A 178 -19.80 3.04 17.14
CA ALA A 178 -18.88 2.46 18.11
C ALA A 178 -18.83 3.29 19.40
N VAL A 179 -18.67 4.62 19.28
CA VAL A 179 -18.67 5.55 20.43
C VAL A 179 -19.98 5.47 21.21
N MET A 180 -21.13 5.39 20.53
CA MET A 180 -22.45 5.29 21.17
C MET A 180 -22.62 4.01 21.99
N ASN A 181 -22.03 2.89 21.56
CA ASN A 181 -22.19 1.58 22.17
C ASN A 181 -21.10 1.21 23.19
N ASP A 182 -20.04 2.00 23.34
CA ASP A 182 -18.91 1.69 24.23
C ASP A 182 -19.21 2.06 25.70
N PRO A 183 -19.31 1.09 26.64
CA PRO A 183 -19.60 1.33 28.05
C PRO A 183 -18.48 2.08 28.81
N ALA A 184 -17.27 2.20 28.27
CA ALA A 184 -16.17 2.95 28.88
C ALA A 184 -16.19 4.45 28.53
N VAL A 185 -16.90 4.85 27.48
CA VAL A 185 -16.99 6.25 27.03
C VAL A 185 -17.95 7.04 27.92
N ALA A 186 -17.66 8.31 28.24
CA ALA A 186 -18.56 9.14 29.04
C ALA A 186 -19.96 9.28 28.38
N MET A 187 -21.03 9.15 29.17
CA MET A 187 -22.41 9.16 28.68
C MET A 187 -22.74 10.36 27.77
N HIS A 188 -22.20 11.54 28.10
CA HIS A 188 -22.38 12.75 27.28
C HIS A 188 -21.84 12.60 25.86
N LEU A 189 -20.66 12.00 25.68
CA LEU A 189 -20.07 11.77 24.36
C LEU A 189 -20.88 10.76 23.53
N ARG A 190 -21.48 9.76 24.17
CA ARG A 190 -22.38 8.81 23.48
C ARG A 190 -23.66 9.48 23.00
N ILE A 191 -24.19 10.43 23.78
CA ILE A 191 -25.37 11.22 23.40
C ILE A 191 -25.05 12.12 22.21
N GLU A 192 -23.89 12.78 22.21
CA GLU A 192 -23.46 13.60 21.06
C GLU A 192 -23.26 12.76 19.79
N ALA A 193 -22.71 11.55 19.93
CA ALA A 193 -22.60 10.61 18.81
C ALA A 193 -23.98 10.20 18.25
N ALA A 194 -24.95 9.91 19.12
CA ALA A 194 -26.32 9.57 18.72
C ALA A 194 -27.02 10.74 18.00
N LYS A 195 -26.84 11.98 18.47
CA LYS A 195 -27.39 13.17 17.81
C LYS A 195 -26.82 13.36 16.41
N ALA A 196 -25.50 13.20 16.24
CA ALA A 196 -24.84 13.31 14.95
C ALA A 196 -25.38 12.26 13.95
N LEU A 197 -25.60 11.02 14.41
CA LEU A 197 -26.20 9.95 13.58
C LEU A 197 -27.63 10.29 13.12
N LEU A 198 -28.46 10.87 13.99
CA LEU A 198 -29.83 11.26 13.64
C LEU A 198 -29.87 12.43 12.65
N ALA A 199 -28.93 13.38 12.75
CA ALA A 199 -28.84 14.51 11.82
C ALA A 199 -28.48 14.03 10.39
N GLN A 200 -27.58 13.07 10.28
CA GLN A 200 -27.14 12.51 8.99
C GLN A 200 -28.24 11.72 8.27
N GLN A 201 -29.21 11.15 8.99
CA GLN A 201 -30.34 10.42 8.40
C GLN A 201 -31.42 11.34 7.76
N ARG A 202 -31.31 12.66 7.94
CA ARG A 202 -32.28 13.64 7.43
C ARG A 202 -31.78 14.39 6.18
N GLN A 203 -30.60 14.02 5.67
CA GLN A 203 -30.03 14.50 4.41
C GLN A 203 -30.22 13.44 3.33
#